data_AF-A0A9W8V7G4-F1
#
_entry.id   AF-A0A9W8V7G4-F1
#
_cell.length_a   1.000
_cell.length_b   1.000
_cell.length_c   1.000
_cell.angle_alpha   90.00
_cell.angle_beta   90.00
_cell.angle_gamma   90.00
#
_symmetry.space_group_name_H-M   'P 1'
#
loop_
_entity.id
_entity.type
_entity.pdbx_description
1 polymer ?
#
loop_
_entity_poly.entity_id
_entity_poly.type
_entity_poly.pdbx_seq_one_letter_code
_entity_poly.pdbx_strand_id
1 'polypeptide(L)'
;MLPKFGLELIIRPIVDPVDLEIDLTKVIAWLPESSGRFVGIFSGKVYILRRVIDLHRGFKYKTPPETLEVLIVVGADGKFDISEDPRDDSTGTMKNVDYSDNLVPARRRHVKYEQAAERVATKDWGYLRAFRFSGVYDIQQEDIRVFINNPLCESASVRVEGNSGAARTSQHGSLKSGLSVHPAEISVHDDGIRIELESEPQLSVVSSQGGIEALLRDSQVQFVVKDAVRKVIAPEQSIRSKLTHLHSMALDHSLAGLLFEL
;
A
#
# COMPACT_ATOMS: atom_id res chain seq x y z
N MET A 1 17.69 2.73 -15.88
CA MET A 1 17.43 3.38 -14.58
C MET A 1 15.93 3.58 -14.47
N LEU A 2 15.26 3.03 -13.45
CA LEU A 2 13.81 3.27 -13.28
C LEU A 2 13.57 4.74 -12.90
N PRO A 3 12.49 5.37 -13.38
CA PRO A 3 12.11 6.70 -12.93
C PRO A 3 11.73 6.59 -11.44
N LYS A 4 12.53 7.24 -10.60
CA LYS A 4 12.17 7.52 -9.21
C LYS A 4 11.28 8.75 -9.22
N PHE A 5 10.18 8.71 -8.49
CA PHE A 5 9.35 9.87 -8.24
C PHE A 5 9.51 10.27 -6.78
N GLY A 6 10.22 11.37 -6.56
CA GLY A 6 10.74 11.69 -5.23
C GLY A 6 11.75 10.64 -4.74
N LEU A 7 11.88 10.53 -3.41
CA LEU A 7 12.81 9.61 -2.76
C LEU A 7 12.18 8.24 -2.43
N GLU A 8 10.86 8.17 -2.43
CA GLU A 8 10.09 7.10 -1.78
C GLU A 8 9.38 6.17 -2.78
N LEU A 9 9.22 6.60 -4.04
CA LEU A 9 8.44 5.88 -5.04
C LEU A 9 9.26 5.46 -6.26
N ILE A 10 9.11 4.20 -6.64
CA ILE A 10 9.53 3.68 -7.93
C ILE A 10 8.29 3.52 -8.81
N ILE A 11 8.27 4.21 -9.96
CA ILE A 11 7.15 4.12 -10.90
C ILE A 11 7.53 3.24 -12.08
N ARG A 12 6.60 2.37 -12.46
CA ARG A 12 6.70 1.64 -13.72
C ARG A 12 5.38 1.74 -14.49
N PRO A 13 5.31 2.54 -15.56
CA PRO A 13 4.09 2.66 -16.35
C PRO A 13 3.79 1.34 -17.06
N ILE A 14 2.50 1.02 -17.16
CA ILE A 14 2.00 -0.06 -17.98
C ILE A 14 1.97 0.45 -19.43
N VAL A 15 2.77 -0.15 -20.30
CA VAL A 15 2.89 0.25 -21.72
C VAL A 15 2.55 -0.90 -22.69
N ASP A 16 2.45 -2.12 -22.18
CA ASP A 16 2.12 -3.31 -22.95
C ASP A 16 0.59 -3.54 -22.97
N PRO A 17 0.04 -4.21 -23.99
CA PRO A 17 -1.37 -4.57 -24.02
C PRO A 17 -1.73 -5.57 -22.90
N VAL A 18 -3.03 -5.66 -22.58
CA VAL A 18 -3.55 -6.68 -21.65
C VAL A 18 -3.43 -8.06 -22.30
N ASP A 19 -2.92 -9.03 -21.54
CA ASP A 19 -2.99 -10.43 -21.91
C ASP A 19 -4.41 -10.94 -21.63
N LEU A 20 -5.13 -11.35 -22.68
CA LEU A 20 -6.52 -11.76 -22.62
C LEU A 20 -6.73 -13.11 -21.92
N GLU A 21 -5.70 -13.94 -21.81
CA GLU A 21 -5.79 -15.26 -21.15
C GLU A 21 -5.82 -15.13 -19.62
N ILE A 22 -5.07 -14.15 -19.09
CA ILE A 22 -4.98 -13.88 -17.65
C ILE A 22 -5.68 -12.58 -17.21
N ASP A 23 -6.20 -11.79 -18.15
CA ASP A 23 -6.81 -10.46 -17.95
C ASP A 23 -5.93 -9.49 -17.15
N LEU A 24 -4.61 -9.57 -17.39
CA LEU A 24 -3.58 -8.76 -16.73
C LEU A 24 -2.55 -8.30 -17.74
N THR A 25 -1.92 -7.15 -17.46
CA THR A 25 -0.74 -6.72 -18.19
C THR A 25 0.51 -7.08 -17.41
N LYS A 26 1.52 -7.59 -18.11
CA LYS A 26 2.86 -7.82 -17.56
C LYS A 26 3.70 -6.56 -17.66
N VAL A 27 4.42 -6.26 -16.58
CA VAL A 27 5.37 -5.16 -16.53
C VAL A 27 6.66 -5.63 -15.87
N ILE A 28 7.77 -5.46 -16.59
CA ILE A 28 9.10 -5.80 -16.08
C ILE A 28 9.61 -4.63 -15.23
N ALA A 29 9.91 -4.87 -13.97
CA ALA A 29 10.48 -3.90 -13.04
C ALA A 29 11.86 -4.36 -12.55
N TRP A 30 12.82 -3.43 -12.46
CA TRP A 30 14.13 -3.66 -11.84
C TRP A 30 14.16 -3.04 -10.45
N LEU A 31 14.25 -3.86 -9.39
CA LEU A 31 14.38 -3.33 -8.04
C LEU A 31 15.85 -2.99 -7.74
N PRO A 32 16.15 -1.78 -7.23
CA PRO A 32 17.51 -1.39 -6.88
C PRO A 32 18.19 -2.37 -5.93
N GLU A 33 19.48 -2.61 -6.14
CA GLU A 33 20.27 -3.55 -5.32
C GLU A 33 20.55 -3.07 -3.90
N SER A 34 20.23 -1.81 -3.58
CA SER A 34 20.21 -1.33 -2.20
C SER A 34 19.34 -2.26 -1.36
N SER A 35 19.85 -2.73 -0.23
CA SER A 35 19.36 -3.83 0.62
C SER A 35 17.98 -3.65 1.27
N GLY A 36 17.09 -2.83 0.68
CA GLY A 36 15.75 -2.57 1.17
C GLY A 36 14.72 -3.61 0.75
N ARG A 37 13.65 -3.69 1.52
CA ARG A 37 12.40 -4.36 1.13
C ARG A 37 11.55 -3.35 0.37
N PHE A 38 10.86 -3.78 -0.67
CA PHE A 38 9.94 -2.93 -1.44
C PHE A 38 8.52 -3.38 -1.19
N VAL A 39 7.58 -2.44 -1.08
CA VAL A 39 6.17 -2.76 -0.88
C VAL A 39 5.35 -2.29 -2.07
N GLY A 40 4.56 -3.19 -2.65
CA GLY A 40 3.60 -2.85 -3.68
C GLY A 40 2.45 -2.06 -3.06
N ILE A 41 2.42 -0.75 -3.27
CA ILE A 41 1.48 0.19 -2.60
C ILE A 41 0.03 -0.32 -2.63
N PHE A 42 -0.44 -0.78 -3.79
CA PHE A 42 -1.84 -1.22 -3.96
C PHE A 42 -2.15 -2.62 -3.41
N SER A 43 -1.12 -3.45 -3.23
CA SER A 43 -1.28 -4.87 -2.88
C SER A 43 -0.73 -5.23 -1.50
N GLY A 44 0.06 -4.35 -0.88
CA GLY A 44 0.80 -4.62 0.37
C GLY A 44 1.83 -5.76 0.24
N LYS A 45 2.08 -6.27 -0.98
CA LYS A 45 3.03 -7.36 -1.23
C LYS A 45 4.45 -6.85 -0.96
N VAL A 46 5.22 -7.62 -0.23
CA VAL A 46 6.63 -7.33 0.08
C VAL A 46 7.53 -8.05 -0.91
N TYR A 47 8.43 -7.30 -1.55
CA TYR A 47 9.42 -7.82 -2.48
C TYR A 47 10.80 -7.67 -1.85
N ILE A 48 11.53 -8.77 -1.77
CA ILE A 48 12.88 -8.84 -1.20
C ILE A 48 13.79 -9.47 -2.24
N LEU A 49 14.18 -8.76 -3.30
CA LEU A 49 15.09 -9.33 -4.30
C LEU A 49 15.95 -8.25 -4.98
N ARG A 50 17.21 -8.62 -5.24
CA ARG A 50 18.17 -7.91 -6.12
C ARG A 50 18.00 -8.34 -7.58
N ARG A 51 16.80 -8.26 -8.15
CA ARG A 51 16.53 -8.80 -9.50
C ARG A 51 15.43 -8.04 -10.24
N VAL A 52 15.38 -8.33 -11.54
CA VAL A 52 14.25 -8.04 -12.43
C VAL A 52 13.06 -8.90 -11.99
N ILE A 53 11.89 -8.28 -11.82
CA ILE A 53 10.63 -8.92 -11.42
C ILE A 53 9.57 -8.63 -12.48
N ASP A 54 8.82 -9.66 -12.83
CA ASP A 54 7.62 -9.55 -13.63
C ASP A 54 6.43 -9.21 -12.72
N LEU A 55 5.87 -8.01 -12.87
CA LEU A 55 4.72 -7.54 -12.13
C LEU A 55 3.48 -7.61 -13.03
N HIS A 56 2.46 -8.36 -12.61
CA HIS A 56 1.22 -8.48 -13.35
C HIS A 56 0.16 -7.58 -12.71
N ARG A 57 -0.45 -6.70 -13.51
CA ARG A 57 -1.36 -5.66 -13.03
C ARG A 57 -2.61 -5.59 -13.90
N GLY A 58 -3.76 -5.48 -13.26
CA GLY A 58 -5.01 -5.24 -13.97
C GLY A 58 -5.07 -3.80 -14.49
N PHE A 59 -5.63 -3.62 -15.68
CA PHE A 59 -5.87 -2.31 -16.27
C PHE A 59 -7.21 -1.75 -15.76
N LYS A 60 -7.26 -1.34 -14.49
CA LYS A 60 -8.42 -0.62 -13.94
C LYS A 60 -7.97 0.71 -13.37
N TYR A 61 -8.44 1.79 -13.99
CA TYR A 61 -8.30 3.14 -13.47
C TYR A 61 -9.06 3.22 -12.14
N LYS A 62 -8.32 3.49 -11.07
CA LYS A 62 -8.92 3.87 -9.79
C LYS A 62 -9.19 5.37 -9.81
N THR A 63 -10.35 5.77 -9.30
CA THR A 63 -10.62 7.18 -9.03
C THR A 63 -9.60 7.68 -8.01
N PRO A 64 -9.07 8.92 -8.16
CA PRO A 64 -8.26 9.53 -7.14
C PRO A 64 -9.06 9.60 -5.82
N PRO A 65 -8.42 9.43 -4.66
CA PRO A 65 -9.12 9.64 -3.40
C PRO A 65 -9.56 11.11 -3.30
N GLU A 66 -10.78 11.34 -2.82
CA GLU A 66 -11.32 12.68 -2.59
C GLU A 66 -10.71 13.35 -1.35
N THR A 67 -9.93 12.60 -0.56
CA THR A 67 -9.37 13.03 0.73
C THR A 67 -7.92 12.62 0.89
N LEU A 68 -7.21 13.30 1.79
CA LEU A 68 -5.80 13.04 2.05
C LEU A 68 -5.64 11.86 3.03
N GLU A 69 -4.83 10.89 2.62
CA GLU A 69 -4.43 9.72 3.40
C GLU A 69 -2.90 9.65 3.43
N VAL A 70 -2.33 9.37 4.61
CA VAL A 70 -0.89 9.17 4.78
C VAL A 70 -0.59 7.67 4.77
N LEU A 71 0.19 7.23 3.79
CA LEU A 71 0.68 5.86 3.70
C LEU A 71 2.02 5.72 4.43
N ILE A 72 2.11 4.73 5.29
CA ILE A 72 3.28 4.40 6.10
C ILE A 72 3.73 2.99 5.73
N VAL A 73 5.02 2.83 5.48
CA VAL A 73 5.67 1.55 5.26
C VAL A 73 6.64 1.32 6.41
N VAL A 74 6.37 0.30 7.22
CA VAL A 74 7.20 -0.04 8.38
C VAL A 74 8.49 -0.75 7.96
N GLY A 75 9.47 -0.76 8.86
CA GLY A 75 10.80 -1.35 8.69
C GLY A 75 11.96 -0.36 8.80
N ALA A 76 11.66 0.94 8.89
CA ALA A 76 12.63 2.01 9.11
C ALA A 76 11.93 3.30 9.58
N ASP A 77 12.70 4.23 10.14
CA ASP A 77 12.22 5.58 10.42
C ASP A 77 11.85 6.31 9.12
N GLY A 78 10.78 7.09 9.18
CA GLY A 78 10.24 7.86 8.07
C GLY A 78 9.99 9.32 8.44
N LYS A 79 10.24 10.22 7.49
CA LYS A 79 10.01 11.65 7.66
C LYS A 79 9.53 12.24 6.34
N PHE A 80 8.40 12.94 6.35
CA PHE A 80 7.88 13.63 5.16
C PHE A 80 7.33 15.02 5.50
N ASP A 81 7.49 15.96 4.57
CA ASP A 81 6.99 17.33 4.68
C ASP A 81 6.04 17.62 3.50
N ILE A 82 4.78 17.96 3.80
CA ILE A 82 3.87 18.53 2.80
C ILE A 82 4.05 20.04 2.80
N SER A 83 4.22 20.62 1.61
CA SER A 83 4.26 22.06 1.41
C SER A 83 2.99 22.49 0.68
N GLU A 84 2.18 23.32 1.34
CA GLU A 84 0.95 23.89 0.79
C GLU A 84 1.05 25.41 0.70
N ASP A 85 0.38 25.98 -0.28
CA ASP A 85 0.24 27.43 -0.40
C ASP A 85 -0.92 27.89 0.49
N PRO A 86 -0.70 28.74 1.51
CA PRO A 86 -1.77 29.23 2.36
C PRO A 86 -2.80 30.08 1.62
N ARG A 87 -2.53 30.51 0.37
CA ARG A 87 -3.49 31.21 -0.49
C ARG A 87 -4.61 30.31 -1.00
N ASP A 88 -4.45 28.99 -0.94
CA ASP A 88 -5.45 28.02 -1.38
C ASP A 88 -6.57 27.78 -0.34
N ASP A 89 -6.44 28.32 0.87
CA ASP A 89 -7.46 28.21 1.92
C ASP A 89 -8.69 29.06 1.55
N SER A 90 -9.79 28.39 1.18
CA SER A 90 -11.03 29.02 0.70
C SER A 90 -11.91 29.66 1.79
N THR A 91 -11.38 29.89 3.01
CA THR A 91 -12.06 30.68 4.04
C THR A 91 -12.08 32.15 3.63
N GLY A 92 -13.15 32.53 2.94
CA GLY A 92 -13.28 33.80 2.25
C GLY A 92 -12.97 35.02 3.11
N THR A 93 -11.86 35.68 2.82
CA THR A 93 -11.77 37.14 2.67
C THR A 93 -10.55 37.46 1.79
N MET A 94 -10.60 37.14 0.49
CA MET A 94 -9.70 37.79 -0.47
C MET A 94 -10.15 39.24 -0.63
N LYS A 95 -9.81 40.10 0.34
CA LYS A 95 -9.70 41.54 0.12
C LYS A 95 -8.25 41.79 -0.28
N ASN A 96 -8.05 42.01 -1.58
CA ASN A 96 -6.79 42.47 -2.18
C ASN A 96 -5.58 41.59 -1.85
N VAL A 97 -5.46 40.45 -2.52
CA VAL A 97 -4.16 39.76 -2.59
C VAL A 97 -3.29 40.56 -3.55
N ASP A 98 -2.37 41.32 -2.97
CA ASP A 98 -1.28 41.95 -3.69
C ASP A 98 -0.43 40.83 -4.32
N TYR A 99 -0.39 40.77 -5.65
CA TYR A 99 0.47 39.86 -6.41
C TYR A 99 1.94 40.33 -6.41
N SER A 100 2.29 41.29 -5.56
CA SER A 100 3.68 41.57 -5.28
C SER A 100 4.35 40.30 -4.78
N ASP A 101 5.57 40.06 -5.24
CA ASP A 101 6.43 38.89 -5.05
C ASP A 101 6.86 38.67 -3.57
N ASN A 102 6.06 39.17 -2.63
CA ASN A 102 6.16 38.93 -1.21
C ASN A 102 5.81 37.45 -0.97
N LEU A 103 6.84 36.62 -1.04
CA LEU A 103 6.84 35.19 -0.70
C LEU A 103 6.13 34.95 0.63
N VAL A 104 4.81 34.70 0.60
CA VAL A 104 4.14 34.11 1.75
C VAL A 104 4.79 32.74 1.93
N PRO A 105 5.44 32.48 3.08
CA PRO A 105 6.14 31.22 3.27
C PRO A 105 5.14 30.08 3.19
N ALA A 106 5.49 29.05 2.41
CA ALA A 106 4.65 27.87 2.26
C ALA A 106 4.38 27.24 3.63
N ARG A 107 3.13 26.83 3.86
CA ARG A 107 2.75 26.10 5.06
C ARG A 107 3.36 24.70 4.96
N ARG A 108 4.28 24.37 5.87
CA ARG A 108 4.89 23.05 5.94
C ARG A 108 4.24 22.22 7.03
N ARG A 109 3.70 21.07 6.66
CA ARG A 109 3.12 20.09 7.57
C ARG A 109 4.02 18.87 7.65
N HIS A 110 4.31 18.45 8.88
CA HIS A 110 5.33 17.45 9.15
C HIS A 110 4.72 16.12 9.59
N VAL A 111 5.06 15.00 8.94
CA VAL A 111 4.78 13.63 9.41
C VAL A 111 6.08 12.93 9.75
N LYS A 112 6.13 12.32 10.93
CA LYS A 112 7.22 11.45 11.35
C LYS A 112 6.71 10.07 11.75
N TYR A 113 7.40 9.03 11.30
CA TYR A 113 7.28 7.67 11.82
C TYR A 113 8.62 7.25 12.44
N GLU A 114 8.58 6.77 13.69
CA GLU A 114 9.74 6.24 14.40
C GLU A 114 9.52 4.75 14.63
N GLN A 115 10.33 3.90 13.98
CA GLN A 115 10.15 2.45 14.01
C GLN A 115 10.36 1.89 15.42
N ALA A 116 11.45 2.30 16.09
CA ALA A 116 11.80 1.77 17.40
C ALA A 116 10.86 2.25 18.52
N ALA A 117 10.20 3.39 18.32
CA ALA A 117 9.18 3.90 19.23
C ALA A 117 7.77 3.50 18.79
N GLU A 118 7.65 2.85 17.63
CA GLU A 118 6.40 2.38 17.03
C GLU A 118 5.35 3.48 16.87
N ARG A 119 5.83 4.69 16.58
CA ARG A 119 5.06 5.92 16.77
C ARG A 119 4.99 6.75 15.51
N VAL A 120 3.78 7.18 15.18
CA VAL A 120 3.52 8.26 14.21
C VAL A 120 3.22 9.53 14.98
N ALA A 121 3.81 10.64 14.56
CA ALA A 121 3.52 11.96 15.11
C ALA A 121 3.34 12.98 13.99
N THR A 122 2.29 13.78 14.10
CA THR A 122 1.96 14.81 13.13
C THR A 122 1.17 15.96 13.76
N LYS A 123 1.21 17.16 13.17
CA LYS A 123 0.52 18.37 13.65
C LYS A 123 -0.01 19.21 12.51
N ASP A 124 -1.18 19.84 12.72
CA ASP A 124 -1.79 20.81 11.81
C ASP A 124 -2.37 20.20 10.52
N TRP A 125 -3.01 19.03 10.64
CA TRP A 125 -3.45 18.19 9.51
C TRP A 125 -4.97 18.17 9.26
N GLY A 126 -5.71 19.27 9.47
CA GLY A 126 -7.19 19.33 9.47
C GLY A 126 -7.98 18.61 8.35
N TYR A 127 -7.35 18.26 7.22
CA TYR A 127 -7.96 17.51 6.11
C TYR A 127 -7.52 16.03 6.01
N LEU A 128 -6.64 15.57 6.89
CA LEU A 128 -6.22 14.17 6.97
C LEU A 128 -7.39 13.32 7.46
N ARG A 129 -7.63 12.20 6.79
CA ARG A 129 -8.73 11.28 7.12
C ARG A 129 -8.28 9.89 7.55
N ALA A 130 -7.06 9.52 7.20
CA ALA A 130 -6.54 8.20 7.52
C ALA A 130 -5.02 8.17 7.54
N PHE A 131 -4.49 7.31 8.40
CA PHE A 131 -3.14 6.75 8.29
C PHE A 131 -3.26 5.30 7.93
N ARG A 132 -2.48 4.85 6.94
CA ARG A 132 -2.47 3.44 6.56
C ARG A 132 -1.06 2.87 6.63
N PHE A 133 -0.92 1.78 7.37
CA PHE A 133 0.30 0.99 7.44
C PHE A 133 0.21 -0.16 6.44
N SER A 134 0.92 -0.01 5.32
CA SER A 134 0.87 -0.98 4.22
C SER A 134 1.49 -2.31 4.63
N GLY A 135 0.78 -3.41 4.39
CA GLY A 135 1.29 -4.75 4.66
C GLY A 135 1.44 -5.11 6.15
N VAL A 136 0.85 -4.34 7.06
CA VAL A 136 0.78 -4.65 8.50
C VAL A 136 -0.62 -5.19 8.81
N TYR A 137 -0.74 -6.49 9.11
CA TYR A 137 -2.03 -7.11 9.47
C TYR A 137 -1.91 -8.17 10.58
N ASP A 138 -0.70 -8.46 11.05
CA ASP A 138 -0.45 -9.25 12.26
C ASP A 138 -0.33 -8.31 13.47
N ILE A 139 -1.41 -7.56 13.73
CA ILE A 139 -1.54 -6.62 14.85
C ILE A 139 -2.99 -6.64 15.30
N GLN A 140 -3.22 -6.59 16.61
CA GLN A 140 -4.57 -6.52 17.14
C GLN A 140 -5.03 -5.07 17.26
N GLN A 141 -6.34 -4.84 17.23
CA GLN A 141 -6.90 -3.50 17.27
C GLN A 141 -6.62 -2.81 18.62
N GLU A 142 -6.61 -3.60 19.69
CA GLU A 142 -6.31 -3.21 21.06
C GLU A 142 -4.87 -2.72 21.28
N ASP A 143 -3.95 -3.07 20.38
CA ASP A 143 -2.54 -2.64 20.44
C ASP A 143 -2.35 -1.22 19.89
N ILE A 144 -3.42 -0.57 19.45
CA ILE A 144 -3.35 0.69 18.70
C ILE A 144 -3.97 1.80 19.52
N ARG A 145 -3.14 2.77 19.87
CA ARG A 145 -3.55 3.94 20.65
C ARG A 145 -3.45 5.20 19.80
N VAL A 146 -4.56 5.92 19.69
CA VAL A 146 -4.64 7.19 18.97
C VAL A 146 -4.80 8.31 19.97
N PHE A 147 -3.97 9.33 19.87
CA PHE A 147 -4.03 10.53 20.70
C PHE A 147 -4.26 11.75 19.83
N ILE A 148 -5.19 12.61 20.24
CA ILE A 148 -5.44 13.92 19.61
C ILE A 148 -5.19 14.96 20.69
N ASN A 149 -4.23 15.86 20.47
CA ASN A 149 -3.79 16.89 21.43
C ASN A 149 -3.30 16.37 22.78
N ASN A 150 -2.80 15.13 22.80
CA ASN A 150 -2.30 14.34 23.95
C ASN A 150 -3.32 13.43 24.67
N PRO A 151 -4.61 13.78 24.84
CA PRO A 151 -5.61 12.81 25.31
C PRO A 151 -5.77 11.60 24.39
N LEU A 152 -6.08 10.45 24.98
CA LEU A 152 -6.46 9.25 24.24
C LEU A 152 -7.81 9.49 23.54
N CYS A 153 -7.87 9.16 22.25
CA CYS A 153 -9.04 9.31 21.40
C CYS A 153 -9.77 7.97 21.27
N GLU A 154 -10.73 7.72 22.16
CA GLU A 154 -11.53 6.49 22.17
C GLU A 154 -12.47 6.35 20.95
N SER A 155 -12.80 7.47 20.31
CA SER A 155 -13.65 7.51 19.11
C SER A 155 -12.89 7.29 17.80
N ALA A 156 -11.57 7.07 17.85
CA ALA A 156 -10.81 6.74 16.65
C ALA A 156 -11.24 5.35 16.15
N SER A 157 -11.46 5.22 14.85
CA SER A 157 -11.79 3.93 14.24
C SER A 157 -10.56 3.29 13.63
N VAL A 158 -10.35 2.02 13.96
CA VAL A 158 -9.18 1.23 13.55
C VAL A 158 -9.71 0.02 12.80
N ARG A 159 -9.11 -0.28 11.64
CA ARG A 159 -9.47 -1.46 10.83
C ARG A 159 -8.21 -2.16 10.37
N VAL A 160 -8.15 -3.46 10.61
CA VAL A 160 -7.11 -4.34 10.10
C VAL A 160 -7.68 -5.14 8.94
N GLU A 161 -7.22 -4.85 7.72
CA GLU A 161 -7.63 -5.58 6.52
C GLU A 161 -6.55 -6.62 6.17
N GLY A 162 -6.85 -7.88 6.47
CA GLY A 162 -5.98 -9.01 6.09
C GLY A 162 -6.00 -9.31 4.60
N ASN A 163 -5.01 -10.06 4.12
CA ASN A 163 -4.95 -10.57 2.74
C ASN A 163 -5.91 -11.76 2.54
N SER A 164 -7.22 -11.57 2.73
CA SER A 164 -8.19 -12.56 2.26
C SER A 164 -8.31 -12.40 0.75
N GLY A 165 -7.99 -13.45 -0.01
CA GLY A 165 -8.03 -13.47 -1.50
C GLY A 165 -9.41 -13.16 -2.12
N ALA A 166 -10.40 -12.80 -1.31
CA ALA A 166 -11.74 -12.40 -1.69
C ALA A 166 -11.88 -10.87 -1.73
N ALA A 167 -11.07 -10.19 -2.53
CA ALA A 167 -11.26 -8.75 -2.79
C ALA A 167 -11.43 -8.50 -4.29
N ARG A 168 -12.58 -8.90 -4.83
CA ARG A 168 -13.15 -8.18 -5.97
C ARG A 168 -13.42 -6.77 -5.47
N THR A 169 -12.72 -5.80 -6.05
CA THR A 169 -13.10 -4.38 -6.05
C THR A 169 -13.62 -3.86 -4.71
N SER A 170 -12.73 -3.42 -3.80
CA SER A 170 -13.14 -2.32 -2.93
C SER A 170 -13.52 -1.17 -3.86
N GLN A 171 -14.81 -0.83 -3.89
CA GLN A 171 -15.37 0.15 -4.82
C GLN A 171 -14.82 1.58 -4.62
N HIS A 172 -13.89 1.78 -3.68
CA HIS A 172 -13.40 3.09 -3.24
C HIS A 172 -11.87 3.18 -3.15
N GLY A 173 -11.14 2.74 -4.19
CA GLY A 173 -9.69 2.98 -4.27
C GLY A 173 -8.82 2.25 -3.22
N SER A 174 -9.42 1.61 -2.20
CA SER A 174 -8.74 1.07 -1.02
C SER A 174 -7.54 0.19 -1.35
N LEU A 175 -6.45 0.42 -0.62
CA LEU A 175 -5.26 -0.41 -0.58
C LEU A 175 -5.63 -1.66 0.23
N LYS A 176 -5.73 -2.81 -0.44
CA LYS A 176 -6.50 -3.99 0.00
C LYS A 176 -5.97 -4.72 1.23
N SER A 177 -4.80 -4.32 1.73
CA SER A 177 -4.11 -5.04 2.80
C SER A 177 -3.29 -4.09 3.66
N GLY A 178 -3.50 -4.21 4.97
CA GLY A 178 -2.82 -3.39 5.96
C GLY A 178 -3.74 -2.87 7.06
N LEU A 179 -3.15 -2.08 7.93
CA LEU A 179 -3.83 -1.42 9.04
C LEU A 179 -4.22 -0.01 8.62
N SER A 180 -5.49 0.35 8.75
CA SER A 180 -5.97 1.73 8.59
C SER A 180 -6.46 2.29 9.91
N VAL A 181 -5.98 3.48 10.26
CA VAL A 181 -6.36 4.24 11.44
C VAL A 181 -7.02 5.53 10.97
N HIS A 182 -8.27 5.72 11.41
CA HIS A 182 -9.05 6.92 11.16
C HIS A 182 -9.24 7.66 12.49
N PRO A 183 -8.50 8.76 12.71
CA PRO A 183 -8.76 9.65 13.84
C PRO A 183 -10.22 10.13 13.82
N ALA A 184 -10.78 10.42 15.00
CA ALA A 184 -12.07 11.10 15.09
C ALA A 184 -12.02 12.49 14.42
N GLU A 185 -13.17 13.16 14.25
CA GLU A 185 -13.21 14.49 13.63
C GLU A 185 -12.16 15.44 14.23
N ILE A 186 -11.22 15.84 13.38
CA ILE A 186 -10.09 16.69 13.72
C ILE A 186 -10.51 18.12 13.39
N SER A 187 -10.21 19.06 14.30
CA SER A 187 -10.36 20.48 14.02
C SER A 187 -9.41 20.90 12.90
N VAL A 188 -9.80 21.91 12.13
CA VAL A 188 -9.04 22.32 10.93
C VAL A 188 -7.64 22.88 11.28
N HIS A 189 -7.40 23.22 12.56
CA HIS A 189 -6.18 23.90 13.03
C HIS A 189 -5.64 23.29 14.33
N ASP A 190 -4.30 23.22 14.45
CA ASP A 190 -3.49 22.90 15.64
C ASP A 190 -3.61 21.51 16.28
N ASP A 191 -4.39 20.60 15.70
CA ASP A 191 -4.51 19.26 16.25
C ASP A 191 -3.24 18.43 16.03
N GLY A 192 -2.61 18.05 17.14
CA GLY A 192 -1.50 17.10 17.17
C GLY A 192 -2.02 15.67 17.23
N ILE A 193 -1.74 14.87 16.21
CA ILE A 193 -2.11 13.45 16.16
C ILE A 193 -0.88 12.62 16.47
N ARG A 194 -1.03 11.68 17.41
CA ARG A 194 -0.03 10.66 17.70
C ARG A 194 -0.69 9.29 17.64
N ILE A 195 -0.09 8.37 16.90
CA ILE A 195 -0.51 6.96 16.84
C ILE A 195 0.63 6.14 17.41
N GLU A 196 0.33 5.27 18.37
CA GLU A 196 1.27 4.31 18.95
C GLU A 196 0.76 2.91 18.62
N LEU A 197 1.64 2.11 18.03
CA LEU A 197 1.45 0.68 17.80
C LEU A 197 2.21 0.00 18.95
N GLU A 198 1.60 -0.91 19.70
CA GLU A 198 2.22 -1.56 20.88
C GLU A 198 2.60 -3.03 20.59
N SER A 199 3.07 -3.33 19.37
CA SER A 199 3.20 -4.70 18.86
C SER A 199 4.39 -4.94 17.91
N GLU A 200 5.40 -4.09 17.94
CA GLU A 200 6.60 -4.13 17.09
C GLU A 200 6.26 -4.33 15.62
N PRO A 201 5.55 -3.39 14.99
CA PRO A 201 4.89 -3.60 13.70
C PRO A 201 5.90 -4.01 12.63
N GLN A 202 5.74 -5.23 12.15
CA GLN A 202 6.49 -5.79 11.03
C GLN A 202 5.61 -5.90 9.79
N LEU A 203 6.26 -5.87 8.62
CA LEU A 203 5.60 -6.27 7.38
C LEU A 203 5.20 -7.74 7.49
N SER A 204 3.91 -8.00 7.44
CA SER A 204 3.33 -9.32 7.62
C SER A 204 3.53 -10.18 6.36
N VAL A 205 3.70 -11.49 6.55
CA VAL A 205 3.94 -12.44 5.45
C VAL A 205 2.63 -12.78 4.73
N VAL A 206 2.54 -12.39 3.46
CA VAL A 206 1.33 -12.55 2.66
C VAL A 206 1.16 -14.03 2.30
N SER A 207 0.11 -14.68 2.82
CA SER A 207 -0.26 -16.04 2.38
C SER A 207 -0.69 -15.99 0.91
N SER A 208 0.05 -16.68 0.05
CA SER A 208 -0.15 -16.67 -1.40
C SER A 208 -1.37 -17.47 -1.85
N GLN A 209 -1.89 -18.37 -1.00
CA GLN A 209 -2.92 -19.33 -1.38
C GLN A 209 -4.23 -18.67 -1.82
N GLY A 210 -4.75 -17.71 -1.03
CA GLY A 210 -5.97 -16.98 -1.41
C GLY A 210 -5.80 -16.15 -2.68
N GLY A 211 -4.60 -15.59 -2.89
CA GLY A 211 -4.26 -14.86 -4.12
C GLY A 211 -4.24 -15.76 -5.35
N ILE A 212 -3.64 -16.96 -5.23
CA ILE A 212 -3.59 -17.94 -6.31
C ILE A 212 -5.00 -18.46 -6.63
N GLU A 213 -5.84 -18.73 -5.64
CA GLU A 213 -7.21 -19.20 -5.87
C GLU A 213 -8.07 -18.17 -6.62
N ALA A 214 -7.98 -16.90 -6.23
CA ALA A 214 -8.70 -15.82 -6.89
C ALA A 214 -8.28 -15.67 -8.35
N LEU A 215 -6.97 -15.78 -8.60
CA LEU A 215 -6.36 -15.70 -9.91
C LEU A 215 -6.76 -16.87 -10.81
N LEU A 216 -6.69 -18.10 -10.31
CA LEU A 216 -7.15 -19.27 -11.06
C LEU A 216 -8.62 -19.15 -11.40
N ARG A 217 -9.46 -18.63 -10.49
CA ARG A 217 -10.87 -18.40 -10.77
C ARG A 217 -11.08 -17.42 -11.92
N ASP A 218 -10.37 -16.30 -11.93
CA ASP A 218 -10.61 -15.19 -12.88
C ASP A 218 -9.87 -15.36 -14.24
N SER A 219 -8.80 -16.17 -14.30
CA SER A 219 -8.11 -16.52 -15.55
C SER A 219 -8.99 -17.33 -16.54
N GLN A 220 -8.74 -17.22 -17.84
CA GLN A 220 -9.48 -17.93 -18.90
C GLN A 220 -8.84 -19.26 -19.33
N VAL A 221 -7.88 -19.76 -18.55
CA VAL A 221 -7.19 -21.03 -18.83
C VAL A 221 -8.11 -22.25 -18.67
N GLN A 222 -7.72 -23.38 -19.28
CA GLN A 222 -8.48 -24.62 -19.21
C GLN A 222 -8.66 -25.09 -17.74
N PHE A 223 -9.85 -25.61 -17.42
CA PHE A 223 -10.20 -26.06 -16.06
C PHE A 223 -9.23 -27.15 -15.54
N VAL A 224 -8.77 -28.04 -16.42
CA VAL A 224 -7.79 -29.09 -16.09
C VAL A 224 -6.49 -28.48 -15.57
N VAL A 225 -6.02 -27.37 -16.15
CA VAL A 225 -4.83 -26.66 -15.69
C VAL A 225 -5.06 -26.04 -14.31
N LYS A 226 -6.23 -25.41 -14.09
CA LYS A 226 -6.61 -24.84 -12.78
C LYS A 226 -6.59 -25.89 -11.68
N ASP A 227 -7.17 -27.06 -11.95
CA ASP A 227 -7.19 -28.17 -10.98
C ASP A 227 -5.80 -28.74 -10.71
N ALA A 228 -4.96 -28.82 -11.74
CA ALA A 228 -3.59 -29.27 -11.58
C ALA A 228 -2.77 -28.30 -10.72
N VAL A 229 -2.90 -26.98 -10.93
CA VAL A 229 -2.25 -25.96 -10.09
C VAL A 229 -2.77 -26.03 -8.66
N ARG A 230 -4.10 -26.15 -8.46
CA ARG A 230 -4.71 -26.29 -7.12
C ARG A 230 -4.14 -27.45 -6.31
N LYS A 231 -3.93 -28.60 -6.96
CA LYS A 231 -3.33 -29.78 -6.32
C LYS A 231 -1.89 -29.52 -5.86
N VAL A 232 -1.13 -28.74 -6.62
CA VAL A 232 0.26 -28.41 -6.27
C VAL A 232 0.31 -27.41 -5.11
N ILE A 233 -0.53 -26.38 -5.12
CA ILE A 233 -0.49 -25.29 -4.12
C ILE A 233 -1.11 -25.67 -2.77
N ALA A 234 -1.59 -26.90 -2.61
CA ALA A 234 -2.18 -27.42 -1.39
C ALA A 234 -1.31 -27.13 -0.14
N PRO A 235 -1.93 -26.88 1.03
CA PRO A 235 -1.22 -26.35 2.21
C PRO A 235 -0.14 -27.29 2.77
N GLU A 236 -0.18 -28.58 2.44
CA GLU A 236 0.72 -29.61 2.97
C GLU A 236 2.13 -29.62 2.33
N GLN A 237 2.37 -28.87 1.25
CA GLN A 237 3.65 -28.87 0.53
C GLN A 237 4.55 -27.67 0.89
N SER A 238 5.87 -27.90 0.93
CA SER A 238 6.86 -26.81 1.07
C SER A 238 6.86 -25.87 -0.15
N ILE A 239 7.24 -24.61 0.03
CA ILE A 239 7.36 -23.62 -1.08
C ILE A 239 8.28 -24.15 -2.20
N ARG A 240 9.40 -24.80 -1.85
CA ARG A 240 10.33 -25.37 -2.83
C ARG A 240 9.66 -26.48 -3.65
N SER A 241 8.93 -27.37 -2.99
CA SER A 241 8.17 -28.44 -3.66
C SER A 241 7.13 -27.87 -4.62
N LYS A 242 6.40 -26.83 -4.19
CA LYS A 242 5.43 -26.12 -5.04
C LYS A 242 6.09 -25.54 -6.29
N LEU A 243 7.21 -24.83 -6.12
CA LEU A 243 7.95 -24.23 -7.24
C LEU A 243 8.47 -25.29 -8.23
N THR A 244 9.04 -26.39 -7.74
CA THR A 244 9.52 -27.48 -8.61
C THR A 244 8.39 -28.11 -9.40
N HIS A 245 7.26 -28.40 -8.75
CA HIS A 245 6.09 -28.94 -9.44
C HIS A 245 5.52 -27.96 -10.47
N LEU A 246 5.35 -26.67 -10.12
CA LEU A 246 4.85 -25.66 -11.06
C LEU A 246 5.77 -25.52 -12.29
N HIS A 247 7.09 -25.55 -12.11
CA HIS A 247 8.04 -25.54 -13.22
C HIS A 247 7.90 -26.76 -14.14
N SER A 248 7.56 -27.93 -13.59
CA SER A 248 7.42 -29.18 -14.35
C SER A 248 6.12 -29.27 -15.16
N MET A 249 5.11 -28.45 -14.82
CA MET A 249 3.77 -28.53 -15.43
C MET A 249 3.68 -27.95 -16.85
N ALA A 250 4.79 -27.46 -17.41
CA ALA A 250 4.85 -26.82 -18.74
C ALA A 250 3.73 -25.77 -18.93
N LEU A 251 3.48 -24.98 -17.88
CA LEU A 251 2.46 -23.94 -17.91
C LEU A 251 2.79 -22.88 -18.97
N ASP A 252 1.76 -22.28 -19.54
CA ASP A 252 1.94 -21.09 -20.37
C ASP A 252 2.76 -20.03 -19.63
N HIS A 253 3.60 -19.29 -20.37
CA HIS A 253 4.54 -18.34 -19.79
C HIS A 253 3.82 -17.24 -18.98
N SER A 254 2.64 -16.80 -19.42
CA SER A 254 1.86 -15.77 -18.72
C SER A 254 1.32 -16.27 -17.40
N LEU A 255 0.78 -17.50 -17.36
CA LEU A 255 0.32 -18.12 -16.12
C LEU A 255 1.48 -18.45 -15.16
N ALA A 256 2.60 -18.96 -15.69
CA ALA A 256 3.79 -19.29 -14.91
C ALA A 256 4.39 -18.03 -14.24
N GLY A 257 4.60 -16.96 -15.01
CA GLY A 257 5.12 -15.70 -14.48
C GLY A 257 4.23 -15.11 -13.40
N LEU A 258 2.91 -15.21 -13.57
CA LEU A 258 1.92 -14.73 -12.63
C LEU A 258 1.91 -15.53 -11.30
N LEU A 259 2.08 -16.85 -11.37
CA LEU A 259 2.20 -17.71 -10.19
C LEU A 259 3.52 -17.48 -9.43
N PHE A 260 4.61 -17.14 -10.13
CA PHE A 260 5.90 -16.84 -9.49
C PHE A 260 5.94 -15.46 -8.80
N GLU A 261 4.98 -14.57 -9.07
CA GLU A 261 4.81 -13.30 -8.35
C GLU A 261 4.07 -13.45 -7.00
N LEU A 262 3.56 -14.63 -6.67
CA LEU A 262 2.77 -14.93 -5.49
C LEU A 262 3.53 -15.85 -4.53
#